data_AF-A0A5Q4BCB6-F1
#
_entry.id   AF-A0A5Q4BCB6-F1
#
_cell.length_a   1.000
_cell.length_b   1.000
_cell.length_c   1.000
_cell.angle_alpha   90.00
_cell.angle_beta   90.00
_cell.angle_gamma   90.00
#
_symmetry.space_group_name_H-M   'P 1'
#
loop_
_entity.id
_entity.type
_entity.pdbx_description
1 polymer ?
#
loop_
_entity_poly.entity_id
_entity_poly.type
_entity_poly.pdbx_seq_one_letter_code
_entity_poly.pdbx_strand_id
1 'polypeptide(L)'
;VVLLRAKVFLGIGPQSALAGPIRQILAAKKVNAEYISVLTRGRDSWHYEERLWHESRLSEEYRLRKLRHHELLGSRVSESTSSNPAWRNLLRPVDVPWVAEHEFEGSIIAPGVSYLCMAGEAVRQLTGEAGFTRKQVHFHAPLLMTCESQTEVITPLTQIGLTDSIDSDW
;
A
#
# COMPACT_ATOMS: atom_id res chain seq x y z
N VAL A 1 5.74 58.10 34.03
CA VAL A 1 5.35 56.70 33.74
C VAL A 1 6.60 55.95 33.31
N VAL A 2 7.18 55.15 34.21
CA VAL A 2 8.41 54.40 33.91
C VAL A 2 8.00 53.11 33.20
N LEU A 3 8.20 53.05 31.88
CA LEU A 3 8.02 51.82 31.11
C LEU A 3 9.26 50.93 31.30
N LEU A 4 9.18 49.97 32.23
CA LEU A 4 10.15 48.90 32.34
C LEU A 4 9.99 47.96 31.13
N ARG A 5 10.94 47.99 30.19
CA ARG A 5 11.00 47.04 29.06
C ARG A 5 11.42 45.66 29.56
N ALA A 6 10.47 44.74 29.72
CA ALA A 6 10.76 43.33 29.93
C ALA A 6 11.29 42.70 28.62
N LYS A 7 12.35 41.89 28.70
CA LYS A 7 12.86 41.10 27.57
C LYS A 7 12.07 39.79 27.50
N VAL A 8 11.51 39.48 26.33
CA VAL A 8 10.71 38.27 26.10
C VAL A 8 11.30 37.50 24.93
N PHE A 9 11.42 36.18 25.09
CA PHE A 9 11.74 35.24 24.01
C PHE A 9 10.45 34.55 23.56
N LEU A 10 10.12 34.75 22.29
CA LEU A 10 8.90 34.22 21.69
C LEU A 10 9.24 32.97 20.86
N GLY A 11 8.71 31.82 21.25
CA GLY A 11 8.79 30.59 20.48
C GLY A 11 7.63 30.47 19.50
N ILE A 12 7.90 30.54 18.20
CA ILE A 12 6.89 30.37 17.15
C ILE A 12 6.74 28.87 16.87
N GLY A 13 5.66 28.25 17.37
CA GLY A 13 5.35 26.84 17.11
C GLY A 13 4.57 26.16 18.25
N PRO A 14 3.90 25.02 17.99
CA PRO A 14 3.05 24.32 18.96
C PRO A 14 3.80 23.46 19.97
N GLN A 15 5.15 23.49 19.94
CA GLN A 15 6.01 22.71 20.82
C GLN A 15 7.03 23.62 21.52
N SER A 16 7.13 23.47 22.84
CA SER A 16 8.11 24.16 23.69
C SER A 16 9.51 23.54 23.63
N ALA A 17 9.91 22.99 22.48
CA ALA A 17 11.16 22.24 22.31
C ALA A 17 12.39 23.06 22.72
N LEU A 18 12.37 24.37 22.46
CA LEU A 18 13.46 25.29 22.80
C LEU A 18 13.32 25.89 24.21
N ALA A 19 12.21 25.66 24.91
CA ALA A 19 11.97 26.29 26.21
C ALA A 19 12.98 25.85 27.27
N GLY A 20 13.34 24.56 27.29
CA GLY A 20 14.39 24.03 28.16
C GLY A 20 15.77 24.64 27.86
N PRO A 21 16.28 24.47 26.62
CA PRO A 21 17.56 25.05 26.20
C PRO A 21 17.66 26.57 26.41
N ILE A 22 16.62 27.33 26.05
CA ILE A 22 16.60 28.80 26.22
C ILE A 22 16.63 29.18 27.70
N ARG A 23 15.86 28.51 28.57
CA ARG A 23 15.92 28.77 30.02
C ARG A 23 17.32 28.52 30.60
N GLN A 24 18.00 27.46 30.15
CA GLN A 24 19.37 27.17 30.57
C GLN A 24 20.35 28.26 30.11
N ILE A 25 20.24 28.73 28.87
CA ILE A 25 21.07 29.81 28.32
C ILE A 25 20.83 31.12 29.07
N LEU A 26 19.57 31.46 29.36
CA LEU A 26 19.21 32.67 30.10
C LEU A 26 19.76 32.65 31.52
N ALA A 27 19.66 31.51 32.20
CA ALA A 27 20.26 31.30 33.51
C ALA A 27 21.79 31.45 33.47
N ALA A 28 22.46 30.83 32.50
CA ALA A 28 23.91 30.93 32.34
C ALA A 28 24.39 32.36 32.02
N LYS A 29 23.61 33.11 31.23
CA LYS A 29 23.91 34.51 30.88
C LYS A 29 23.43 35.53 31.91
N LYS A 30 22.78 35.09 33.00
CA LYS A 30 22.16 35.94 34.02
C LYS A 30 21.21 37.00 33.42
N VAL A 31 20.52 36.63 32.33
CA VAL A 31 19.54 37.49 31.66
C VAL A 31 18.17 37.14 32.19
N ASN A 32 17.48 38.12 32.80
CA ASN A 32 16.08 37.96 33.18
C ASN A 32 15.20 38.19 31.95
N ALA A 33 14.67 37.10 31.39
CA ALA A 33 13.74 37.13 30.28
C ALA A 33 12.77 35.94 30.36
N GLU A 34 11.52 36.17 29.96
CA GLU A 34 10.49 35.14 29.94
C GLU A 34 10.46 34.43 28.58
N TYR A 35 10.25 33.12 28.58
CA TYR A 35 9.99 32.35 27.36
C TYR A 35 8.49 32.09 27.22
N ILE A 36 7.91 32.50 26.09
CA ILE A 36 6.48 32.33 25.79
C ILE A 36 6.35 31.54 24.48
N SER A 37 5.56 30.48 24.48
CA SER A 37 5.17 29.77 23.24
C SER A 37 3.94 30.43 22.66
N VAL A 38 3.95 30.73 21.36
CA VAL A 38 2.80 31.36 20.66
C VAL A 38 1.67 30.37 20.45
N LEU A 39 2.01 29.09 20.28
CA LEU A 39 1.04 28.04 20.05
C LEU A 39 1.17 26.96 21.13
N THR A 40 0.02 26.47 21.56
CA THR A 40 -0.24 25.32 22.40
C THR A 40 -0.86 24.22 21.55
N ARG A 41 -0.17 23.07 21.46
CA ARG A 41 -0.72 21.87 20.81
C ARG A 41 -2.10 21.54 21.38
N GLY A 42 -3.10 21.41 20.51
CA GLY A 42 -4.47 21.05 20.91
C GLY A 42 -5.39 22.23 21.24
N ARG A 43 -4.94 23.49 21.08
CA ARG A 43 -5.73 24.69 21.40
C ARG A 43 -5.78 25.72 20.27
N ASP A 44 -4.62 26.16 19.82
CA ASP A 44 -4.43 27.21 18.80
C ASP A 44 -3.45 26.76 17.68
N SER A 45 -2.79 25.61 17.88
CA SER A 45 -2.12 24.87 16.80
C SER A 45 -3.16 24.39 15.80
N TRP A 46 -2.94 24.62 14.50
CA TRP A 46 -3.83 24.25 13.38
C TRP A 46 -4.73 23.04 13.69
N HIS A 47 -5.99 23.34 14.05
CA HIS A 47 -7.07 22.37 14.17
C HIS A 47 -7.87 22.42 12.88
N TYR A 48 -7.73 21.40 12.06
CA TYR A 48 -8.64 21.18 10.94
C TYR A 48 -9.68 20.17 11.43
N GLU A 49 -10.92 20.61 11.62
CA GLU A 49 -12.04 19.71 11.97
C GLU A 49 -12.33 18.73 10.83
N GLU A 50 -12.07 19.16 9.59
CA GLU A 50 -12.29 18.39 8.37
C GLU A 50 -10.97 18.07 7.66
N ARG A 51 -10.99 16.97 6.91
CA ARG A 51 -9.88 16.56 6.07
C ARG A 51 -9.76 17.53 4.89
N LEU A 52 -8.83 18.48 4.98
CA LEU A 52 -8.60 19.51 3.95
C LEU A 52 -7.97 19.00 2.64
N TRP A 53 -7.91 17.69 2.44
CA TRP A 53 -7.27 17.12 1.25
C TRP A 53 -8.12 15.97 0.69
N HIS A 54 -8.37 16.04 -0.62
CA HIS A 54 -9.09 15.01 -1.34
C HIS A 54 -8.09 13.94 -1.82
N GLU A 55 -8.28 12.69 -1.39
CA GLU A 55 -7.50 11.56 -1.89
C GLU A 55 -8.16 10.93 -3.10
N SER A 56 -7.38 10.54 -4.11
CA SER A 56 -7.92 9.71 -5.20
C SER A 56 -8.12 8.27 -4.73
N ARG A 57 -9.15 7.60 -5.23
CA ARG A 57 -9.40 6.17 -4.97
C ARG A 57 -8.16 5.31 -5.22
N LEU A 58 -7.41 5.58 -6.28
CA LEU A 58 -6.18 4.85 -6.62
C LEU A 58 -5.08 5.06 -5.56
N SER A 59 -4.89 6.29 -5.07
CA SER A 59 -3.92 6.57 -3.99
C SER A 59 -4.32 5.87 -2.70
N GLU A 60 -5.60 5.95 -2.35
CA GLU A 60 -6.13 5.35 -1.13
C GLU A 60 -5.96 3.82 -1.17
N GLU A 61 -6.41 3.17 -2.25
CA GLU A 61 -6.30 1.73 -2.43
C GLU A 61 -4.84 1.25 -2.48
N TYR A 62 -3.93 2.03 -3.09
CA TYR A 62 -2.51 1.70 -3.12
C TYR A 62 -1.89 1.73 -1.71
N ARG A 63 -2.23 2.72 -0.88
CA ARG A 63 -1.69 2.87 0.48
C ARG A 63 -2.35 1.96 1.49
N LEU A 64 -3.66 1.72 1.34
CA LEU A 64 -4.50 0.95 2.25
C LEU A 64 -4.88 -0.41 1.66
N ARG A 65 -3.95 -1.05 0.93
CA ARG A 65 -4.19 -2.39 0.36
C ARG A 65 -4.63 -3.35 1.46
N LYS A 66 -5.78 -3.98 1.26
CA LYS A 66 -6.35 -4.96 2.19
C LYS A 66 -5.49 -6.22 2.32
N LEU A 67 -4.91 -6.65 1.20
CA LEU A 67 -4.15 -7.88 1.10
C LEU A 67 -2.71 -7.59 0.66
N ARG A 68 -1.79 -8.35 1.24
CA ARG A 68 -0.37 -8.30 0.89
C ARG A 68 -0.17 -8.84 -0.54
N HIS A 69 0.86 -8.34 -1.20
CA HIS A 69 1.35 -8.91 -2.45
C HIS A 69 1.62 -10.42 -2.31
N HIS A 70 1.05 -11.22 -3.20
CA HIS A 70 1.24 -12.66 -3.25
C HIS A 70 2.34 -13.05 -4.25
N GLU A 71 3.17 -14.03 -3.94
CA GLU A 71 4.35 -14.40 -4.76
C GLU A 71 4.03 -14.72 -6.23
N LEU A 72 2.96 -15.49 -6.50
CA LEU A 72 2.51 -15.80 -7.86
C LEU A 72 1.49 -14.80 -8.43
N LEU A 73 0.37 -14.60 -7.74
CA LEU A 73 -0.74 -13.77 -8.24
C LEU A 73 -0.40 -12.27 -8.27
N GLY A 74 0.45 -11.81 -7.37
CA GLY A 74 0.81 -10.40 -7.23
C GLY A 74 -0.18 -9.59 -6.39
N SER A 75 -0.44 -8.35 -6.84
CA SER A 75 -1.32 -7.40 -6.14
C SER A 75 -2.55 -7.08 -6.98
N ARG A 76 -3.69 -6.83 -6.34
CA ARG A 76 -4.90 -6.38 -7.04
C ARG A 76 -4.66 -5.02 -7.70
N VAL A 77 -5.09 -4.89 -8.96
CA VAL A 77 -5.02 -3.67 -9.75
C VAL A 77 -6.09 -2.70 -9.28
N SER A 78 -5.70 -1.50 -8.84
CA SER A 78 -6.62 -0.48 -8.33
C SER A 78 -7.64 0.01 -9.37
N GLU A 79 -7.26 -0.04 -10.64
CA GLU A 79 -8.12 0.31 -11.77
C GLU A 79 -9.16 -0.76 -12.10
N SER A 80 -9.05 -1.97 -11.54
CA SER A 80 -10.01 -3.06 -11.77
C SER A 80 -11.33 -2.85 -11.00
N THR A 81 -12.41 -3.45 -11.49
CA THR A 81 -13.72 -3.38 -10.83
C THR A 81 -13.96 -4.59 -9.92
N SER A 82 -15.09 -4.61 -9.21
CA SER A 82 -15.54 -5.79 -8.46
C SER A 82 -16.00 -6.93 -9.37
N SER A 83 -16.60 -6.60 -10.52
CA SER A 83 -17.09 -7.58 -11.52
C SER A 83 -16.00 -8.10 -12.45
N ASN A 84 -14.96 -7.30 -12.70
CA ASN A 84 -13.81 -7.66 -13.51
C ASN A 84 -12.51 -7.37 -12.74
N PRO A 85 -12.26 -8.08 -11.64
CA PRO A 85 -11.05 -7.90 -10.86
C PRO A 85 -9.84 -8.41 -11.65
N ALA A 86 -8.71 -7.74 -11.47
CA ALA A 86 -7.44 -8.16 -12.04
C ALA A 86 -6.32 -8.04 -11.02
N TRP A 87 -5.35 -8.93 -11.12
CA TRP A 87 -4.11 -8.88 -10.37
C TRP A 87 -2.95 -8.71 -11.31
N ARG A 88 -1.93 -7.98 -10.87
CA ARG A 88 -0.70 -7.75 -11.61
C ARG A 88 0.49 -8.19 -10.79
N ASN A 89 1.37 -8.95 -11.42
CA ASN A 89 2.64 -9.36 -10.86
C ASN A 89 3.79 -9.14 -11.85
N LEU A 90 4.96 -8.80 -11.32
CA LEU A 90 6.22 -8.78 -12.06
C LEU A 90 7.04 -9.98 -11.57
N LEU A 91 6.80 -11.14 -12.17
CA LEU A 91 7.38 -12.39 -11.73
C LEU A 91 8.87 -12.43 -12.05
N ARG A 92 9.67 -12.72 -11.03
CA ARG A 92 11.10 -13.00 -11.16
C ARG A 92 11.35 -14.41 -10.63
N PRO A 93 12.19 -15.23 -11.30
CA PRO A 93 12.51 -16.57 -10.82
C PRO A 93 12.99 -16.62 -9.37
N VAL A 94 13.70 -15.58 -8.92
CA VAL A 94 14.19 -15.46 -7.53
C VAL A 94 13.08 -15.34 -6.48
N ASP A 95 11.92 -14.79 -6.85
CA ASP A 95 10.80 -14.62 -5.91
C ASP A 95 9.95 -15.89 -5.78
N VAL A 96 10.04 -16.80 -6.76
CA VAL A 96 9.31 -18.07 -6.81
C VAL A 96 10.26 -19.22 -7.18
N PRO A 97 11.20 -19.60 -6.29
CA PRO A 97 12.26 -20.58 -6.62
C PRO A 97 11.72 -21.92 -7.09
N TRP A 98 10.60 -22.38 -6.52
CA TRP A 98 9.95 -23.63 -6.90
C TRP A 98 9.41 -23.61 -8.35
N VAL A 99 9.07 -22.44 -8.89
CA VAL A 99 8.72 -22.29 -10.32
C VAL A 99 9.99 -22.33 -11.16
N ALA A 100 11.08 -21.71 -10.67
CA ALA A 100 12.37 -21.69 -11.35
C ALA A 100 12.98 -23.09 -11.51
N GLU A 101 12.65 -24.02 -10.61
CA GLU A 101 13.07 -25.43 -10.70
C GLU A 101 12.37 -26.20 -11.86
N HIS A 102 11.30 -25.67 -12.44
CA HIS A 102 10.62 -26.29 -13.58
C HIS A 102 11.22 -25.78 -14.91
N GLU A 103 12.41 -26.27 -15.22
CA GLU A 103 13.18 -25.91 -16.42
C GLU A 103 13.06 -26.97 -17.52
N PHE A 104 12.92 -26.51 -18.77
CA PHE A 104 12.94 -27.35 -19.96
C PHE A 104 13.84 -26.72 -21.02
N GLU A 105 14.86 -27.46 -21.47
CA GLU A 105 15.81 -27.01 -22.50
C GLU A 105 16.43 -25.62 -22.25
N GLY A 106 16.84 -25.31 -21.00
CA GLY A 106 17.45 -24.03 -20.67
C GLY A 106 16.46 -22.89 -20.41
N SER A 107 15.16 -23.14 -20.53
CA SER A 107 14.10 -22.16 -20.30
C SER A 107 13.26 -22.53 -19.08
N ILE A 108 13.01 -21.56 -18.20
CA ILE A 108 12.10 -21.75 -17.07
C ILE A 108 10.67 -21.67 -17.61
N ILE A 109 9.91 -22.74 -17.43
CA ILE A 109 8.52 -22.82 -17.87
C ILE A 109 7.65 -22.96 -16.62
N ALA A 110 6.72 -22.02 -16.40
CA ALA A 110 5.85 -22.14 -15.25
C ALA A 110 4.99 -23.42 -15.36
N PRO A 111 4.99 -24.28 -14.34
CA PRO A 111 4.22 -25.53 -14.38
C PRO A 111 2.72 -25.23 -14.42
N GLY A 112 1.92 -26.13 -14.98
CA GLY A 112 0.45 -25.97 -15.04
C GLY A 112 -0.19 -25.64 -13.69
N VAL A 113 0.37 -26.15 -12.59
CA VAL A 113 -0.08 -25.87 -11.23
C VAL A 113 0.07 -24.39 -10.83
N SER A 114 0.99 -23.63 -11.43
CA SER A 114 1.17 -22.20 -11.12
C SER A 114 -0.07 -21.37 -11.48
N TYR A 115 -0.62 -21.56 -12.68
CA TYR A 115 -1.87 -20.92 -13.12
C TYR A 115 -3.05 -21.27 -12.24
N LEU A 116 -3.08 -22.53 -11.83
CA LEU A 116 -4.06 -23.11 -10.95
C LEU A 116 -3.99 -22.48 -9.55
N CYS A 117 -2.80 -22.25 -9.01
CA CYS A 117 -2.58 -21.53 -7.76
C CYS A 117 -2.94 -20.04 -7.88
N MET A 118 -2.62 -19.38 -9.01
CA MET A 118 -3.02 -17.99 -9.27
C MET A 118 -4.54 -17.84 -9.26
N ALA A 119 -5.26 -18.70 -9.98
CA ALA A 119 -6.72 -18.70 -10.00
C ALA A 119 -7.31 -18.98 -8.61
N GLY A 120 -6.80 -19.99 -7.90
CA GLY A 120 -7.28 -20.35 -6.56
C GLY A 120 -7.07 -19.23 -5.53
N GLU A 121 -5.90 -18.60 -5.55
CA GLU A 121 -5.62 -17.45 -4.69
C GLU A 121 -6.55 -16.29 -5.05
N ALA A 122 -6.78 -16.01 -6.32
CA ALA A 122 -7.69 -14.95 -6.75
C ALA A 122 -9.12 -15.19 -6.22
N VAL A 123 -9.64 -16.41 -6.34
CA VAL A 123 -10.94 -16.79 -5.75
C VAL A 123 -10.93 -16.59 -4.24
N ARG A 124 -9.91 -17.10 -3.54
CA ARG A 124 -9.78 -16.93 -2.07
C ARG A 124 -9.78 -15.45 -1.65
N GLN A 125 -9.14 -14.56 -2.42
CA GLN A 125 -9.14 -13.12 -2.13
C GLN A 125 -10.51 -12.47 -2.35
N LEU A 126 -11.34 -13.00 -3.26
CA LEU A 126 -12.67 -12.48 -3.54
C LEU A 126 -13.74 -13.03 -2.59
N THR A 127 -13.71 -14.33 -2.28
CA THR A 127 -14.76 -15.02 -1.53
C THR A 127 -14.40 -15.30 -0.08
N GLY A 128 -13.10 -15.37 0.24
CA GLY A 128 -12.60 -15.84 1.53
C GLY A 128 -12.59 -17.36 1.67
N GLU A 129 -13.07 -18.11 0.68
CA GLU A 129 -13.15 -19.57 0.70
C GLU A 129 -11.77 -20.22 0.52
N ALA A 130 -11.50 -21.29 1.28
CA ALA A 130 -10.22 -21.98 1.23
C ALA A 130 -10.07 -22.93 0.02
N GLY A 131 -11.18 -23.29 -0.62
CA GLY A 131 -11.22 -24.24 -1.72
C GLY A 131 -11.98 -23.71 -2.92
N PHE A 132 -11.72 -24.29 -4.09
CA PHE A 132 -12.42 -23.97 -5.33
C PHE A 132 -12.44 -25.18 -6.26
N THR A 133 -13.41 -25.19 -7.18
CA THR A 133 -13.50 -26.20 -8.24
C THR A 133 -13.26 -25.54 -9.59
N ARG A 134 -12.65 -26.29 -10.51
CA ARG A 134 -12.29 -25.85 -11.84
C ARG A 134 -12.74 -26.88 -12.86
N LYS A 135 -13.30 -26.39 -13.97
CA LYS A 135 -13.78 -27.19 -15.09
C LYS A 135 -13.22 -26.58 -16.38
N GLN A 136 -12.97 -27.42 -17.39
CA GLN A 136 -12.53 -26.98 -18.72
C GLN A 136 -11.30 -26.07 -18.68
N VAL A 137 -10.24 -26.54 -17.99
CA VAL A 137 -8.97 -25.81 -17.94
C VAL A 137 -8.22 -26.03 -19.25
N HIS A 138 -7.94 -24.94 -19.96
CA HIS A 138 -7.18 -24.95 -21.20
C HIS A 138 -5.91 -24.11 -21.04
N PHE A 139 -4.75 -24.71 -21.30
CA PHE A 139 -3.47 -24.01 -21.35
C PHE A 139 -3.16 -23.67 -22.80
N HIS A 140 -3.23 -22.39 -23.15
CA HIS A 140 -2.99 -21.93 -24.52
C HIS A 140 -1.51 -21.72 -24.85
N ALA A 141 -0.74 -21.24 -23.87
CA ALA A 141 0.68 -20.99 -24.03
C ALA A 141 1.39 -21.16 -22.68
N PRO A 142 2.64 -21.65 -22.69
CA PRO A 142 3.48 -21.66 -21.50
C PRO A 142 3.89 -20.25 -21.11
N LEU A 143 4.01 -20.00 -19.81
CA LEU A 143 4.60 -18.80 -19.25
C LEU A 143 6.09 -19.04 -19.17
N LEU A 144 6.82 -18.42 -20.08
CA LEU A 144 8.26 -18.46 -20.15
C LEU A 144 8.85 -17.38 -19.24
N MET A 145 9.82 -17.77 -18.43
CA MET A 145 10.58 -16.88 -17.56
C MET A 145 12.05 -16.97 -17.90
N THR A 146 12.76 -15.85 -17.76
CA THR A 146 14.23 -15.83 -17.90
C THR A 146 14.84 -15.41 -16.56
N CYS A 147 16.05 -15.86 -16.28
CA CYS A 147 16.76 -15.53 -15.04
C CYS A 147 17.11 -14.04 -14.92
N GLU A 148 17.23 -13.35 -16.06
CA GLU A 148 17.74 -11.98 -16.14
C GLU A 148 16.61 -10.93 -16.26
N SER A 149 15.39 -11.35 -16.57
CA SER A 149 14.25 -10.46 -16.72
C SER A 149 13.11 -10.79 -15.76
N GLN A 150 12.29 -9.79 -15.49
CA GLN A 150 10.98 -10.00 -14.88
C GLN A 150 9.93 -10.16 -15.98
N THR A 151 8.98 -11.07 -15.80
CA THR A 151 7.84 -11.27 -16.70
C THR A 151 6.60 -10.66 -16.06
N GLU A 152 5.97 -9.69 -16.74
CA GLU A 152 4.70 -9.14 -16.27
C GLU A 152 3.57 -10.12 -16.56
N VAL A 153 2.81 -10.45 -15.52
CA VAL A 153 1.63 -11.31 -15.60
C VAL A 153 0.44 -10.54 -15.05
N ILE A 154 -0.62 -10.49 -15.85
CA ILE A 154 -1.92 -9.96 -15.46
C ILE A 154 -2.90 -11.13 -15.42
N THR A 155 -3.54 -11.32 -14.27
CA THR A 155 -4.55 -12.36 -14.08
C THR A 155 -5.91 -11.67 -13.94
N PRO A 156 -6.70 -11.54 -15.02
CA PRO A 156 -8.07 -11.08 -14.93
C PRO A 156 -9.00 -12.23 -14.55
N LEU A 157 -10.03 -11.94 -13.76
CA LEU A 157 -11.21 -12.79 -13.62
C LEU A 157 -12.43 -12.02 -14.10
N THR A 158 -13.34 -12.71 -14.75
CA THR A 158 -14.59 -12.16 -15.26
C THR A 158 -15.72 -13.09 -14.87
N GLN A 159 -16.79 -12.55 -14.31
CA GLN A 159 -18.01 -13.33 -14.06
C GLN A 159 -18.62 -13.71 -15.41
N ILE A 160 -19.18 -14.92 -15.49
CA ILE A 160 -19.86 -15.40 -16.69
C ILE A 160 -21.36 -15.37 -16.40
N GLY A 161 -22.15 -14.78 -17.30
CA GLY A 161 -23.60 -14.82 -17.21
C GLY A 161 -24.12 -16.25 -17.27
N LEU A 162 -24.83 -16.68 -16.22
CA LEU A 162 -25.56 -17.96 -16.20
C LEU A 162 -26.87 -17.84 -16.99
N THR A 163 -27.47 -16.65 -16.98
CA THR A 163 -28.62 -16.23 -17.78
C THR A 163 -28.47 -14.76 -18.16
N ASP A 164 -29.38 -14.23 -18.98
CA ASP A 164 -29.40 -12.80 -19.37
C ASP A 164 -29.55 -11.83 -18.19
N SER A 165 -29.88 -12.32 -16.99
CA SER A 165 -30.14 -11.51 -15.80
C SER A 165 -29.33 -11.90 -14.55
N ILE A 166 -28.56 -12.99 -14.60
CA ILE A 166 -27.84 -13.53 -13.44
C ILE A 166 -26.41 -13.88 -13.83
N ASP A 167 -25.47 -13.21 -13.19
CA ASP A 167 -24.04 -13.54 -13.27
C ASP A 167 -23.67 -14.69 -12.33
N SER A 168 -22.60 -15.40 -12.65
CA SER A 168 -22.04 -16.43 -11.78
C SER A 168 -21.44 -15.82 -10.51
N ASP A 169 -21.60 -16.51 -9.39
CA ASP A 169 -20.74 -16.29 -8.23
C ASP A 169 -19.27 -16.64 -8.56
N TRP A 170 -18.35 -16.15 -7.72
CA TRP A 170 -16.91 -16.42 -7.84
C TRP A 170 -16.51 -17.78 -7.31
#